data_AF-A0A0W0G414-F1
#
_entry.id   AF-A0A0W0G414-F1
#
_cell.length_a   1.000
_cell.length_b   1.000
_cell.length_c   1.000
_cell.angle_alpha   90.00
_cell.angle_beta   90.00
_cell.angle_gamma   90.00
#
_symmetry.space_group_name_H-M   'P 1'
#
loop_
_entity.id
_entity.type
_entity.pdbx_description
1 polymer ?
#
loop_
_entity_poly.entity_id
_entity_poly.type
_entity_poly.pdbx_seq_one_letter_code
_entity_poly.pdbx_strand_id
1 'polypeptide(L)' 'MNPVFGTTTAIKSTNFGEGNIHVKGVKVDGEMYKLNFYLECDIFERGAVVELELTDDVNITCGDGSKALPLSP' A
#
# COMPACT_ATOMS: atom_id res chain seq x y z
N MET A 1 12.60 -2.72 10.29
CA MET A 1 12.26 -2.43 11.69
C MET A 1 12.20 -0.93 11.86
N ASN A 2 11.13 -0.41 12.47
CA ASN A 2 11.02 0.99 12.86
C ASN A 2 11.71 1.17 14.22
N PRO A 3 12.85 1.88 14.30
CA PRO A 3 13.61 2.00 15.54
C PRO A 3 12.93 2.90 16.59
N VAL A 4 11.98 3.74 16.18
CA VAL A 4 11.24 4.63 17.09
C VAL A 4 10.17 3.86 17.87
N PHE A 5 9.46 2.96 17.18
CA PHE A 5 8.34 2.21 17.77
C PHE A 5 8.68 0.74 18.10
N GLY A 6 9.84 0.24 17.67
CA GLY A 6 10.24 -1.15 17.88
C GLY A 6 9.44 -2.17 17.07
N THR A 7 8.63 -1.71 16.12
CA THR A 7 7.74 -2.56 15.30
C THR A 7 8.36 -2.86 13.94
N THR A 8 7.81 -3.84 13.23
CA THR A 8 8.22 -4.15 11.86
C THR A 8 6.99 -4.20 10.97
N THR A 9 7.01 -3.36 9.95
CA THR A 9 6.06 -3.45 8.84
C THR A 9 6.71 -4.25 7.72
N ALA A 10 6.05 -5.31 7.29
CA ALA A 10 6.47 -6.12 6.15
C ALA A 10 5.66 -5.71 4.94
N ILE A 11 6.33 -5.28 3.87
CA ILE A 11 5.68 -4.99 2.59
C ILE A 11 5.97 -6.16 1.66
N LYS A 12 4.93 -6.79 1.14
CA LYS A 12 4.99 -7.92 0.23
C LYS A 12 4.27 -7.56 -1.05
N SER A 13 4.82 -7.97 -2.18
CA SER A 13 4.17 -7.79 -3.47
C SER A 13 3.74 -9.15 -4.01
N THR A 14 2.50 -9.26 -4.43
CA THR A 14 1.96 -10.44 -5.10
C THR A 14 1.89 -10.15 -6.61
N ASN A 15 2.13 -11.18 -7.42
CA ASN A 15 2.11 -11.08 -8.88
C ASN A 15 3.18 -10.14 -9.49
N PHE A 16 4.30 -9.88 -8.79
CA PHE A 16 5.40 -9.07 -9.34
C PHE A 16 6.16 -9.79 -10.46
N GLY A 17 6.44 -9.09 -11.56
CA GLY A 17 7.19 -9.62 -12.71
C GLY A 17 6.37 -9.60 -14.01
N GLU A 18 6.99 -9.94 -15.15
CA GLU A 18 6.30 -10.05 -16.45
C GLU A 18 5.52 -8.79 -16.91
N GLY A 19 5.93 -7.60 -16.43
CA GLY A 19 5.24 -6.33 -16.70
C GLY A 19 4.28 -5.89 -15.59
N ASN A 20 4.00 -6.75 -14.62
CA ASN A 20 3.17 -6.42 -13.46
C ASN A 20 3.92 -5.53 -12.47
N ILE A 21 3.82 -4.22 -12.68
CA ILE A 21 4.49 -3.18 -11.87
C ILE A 21 3.51 -2.16 -11.28
N HIS A 22 2.26 -2.16 -11.72
CA HIS A 22 1.22 -1.24 -11.26
C HIS A 22 0.50 -1.83 -10.05
N VAL A 23 0.29 -1.04 -9.00
CA VAL A 23 -0.47 -1.46 -7.81
C VAL A 23 -1.96 -1.36 -8.13
N LYS A 24 -2.66 -2.48 -8.09
CA LYS A 24 -4.13 -2.54 -8.27
C LYS A 24 -4.91 -2.69 -6.98
N GLY A 25 -4.27 -3.18 -5.94
CA GLY A 25 -4.91 -3.45 -4.65
C GLY A 25 -3.90 -3.42 -3.54
N VAL A 26 -4.35 -2.98 -2.37
CA VAL A 26 -3.56 -2.97 -1.14
C VAL A 26 -4.37 -3.68 -0.07
N LYS A 27 -3.74 -4.60 0.65
CA LYS A 27 -4.27 -5.16 1.88
C LYS A 27 -3.35 -4.84 3.03
N VAL A 28 -3.94 -4.57 4.19
CA VAL A 28 -3.21 -4.41 5.45
C VAL A 28 -3.75 -5.47 6.40
N ASP A 29 -2.85 -6.35 6.87
CA ASP A 29 -3.16 -7.49 7.72
C ASP A 29 -4.28 -8.39 7.15
N GLY A 30 -4.28 -8.57 5.83
CA GLY A 30 -5.24 -9.40 5.10
C GLY A 30 -6.57 -8.72 4.75
N GLU A 31 -6.87 -7.55 5.33
CA GLU A 31 -8.06 -6.78 5.01
C GLU A 31 -7.82 -5.81 3.86
N MET A 32 -8.82 -5.62 2.99
CA MET A 32 -8.74 -4.64 1.91
C MET A 32 -8.53 -3.25 2.50
N TYR A 33 -7.41 -2.64 2.16
CA TYR A 33 -7.11 -1.28 2.55
C TYR A 33 -7.76 -0.32 1.56
N LYS A 34 -8.10 0.88 2.04
CA LYS A 34 -8.59 1.95 1.18
C LYS A 34 -7.60 2.16 0.02
N LEU A 35 -8.12 2.20 -1.20
CA LEU A 35 -7.35 2.57 -2.38
C LEU A 35 -7.02 4.06 -2.27
N ASN A 36 -5.93 4.38 -1.58
CA ASN A 36 -5.34 5.70 -1.49
C ASN A 36 -3.88 5.60 -1.94
N PHE A 37 -3.29 6.68 -2.47
CA PHE A 37 -1.88 6.72 -2.87
C PHE A 37 -0.90 6.79 -1.68
N TYR A 38 -1.38 6.54 -0.46
CA TYR A 38 -0.57 6.61 0.76
C TYR A 38 -1.04 5.61 1.80
N LEU A 39 -0.10 5.22 2.66
CA LEU A 39 -0.34 4.44 3.88
C LEU A 39 -0.30 5.41 5.06
N GLU A 40 -1.21 5.23 6.01
CA GLU A 40 -1.21 6.04 7.23
C GLU A 40 -0.07 5.65 8.18
N CYS A 41 0.39 6.61 8.99
CA CYS A 41 1.52 6.41 9.91
C CYS A 41 1.25 5.30 10.94
N ASP A 42 -0.01 5.11 11.35
CA ASP A 42 -0.43 4.10 12.32
C ASP A 42 0.01 2.67 11.92
N ILE A 43 0.03 2.38 10.62
CA ILE A 43 0.51 1.11 10.04
C ILE A 43 1.98 0.86 10.39
N PHE A 44 2.79 1.92 10.39
CA PHE A 44 4.22 1.85 10.70
C PHE A 44 4.49 1.95 12.21
N GLU A 45 3.57 2.56 12.97
CA GLU A 45 3.65 2.61 14.43
C GLU A 45 3.37 1.23 15.03
N ARG A 46 2.26 0.59 14.64
CA ARG A 46 1.85 -0.70 15.19
C ARG A 46 2.57 -1.91 14.57
N GLY A 47 3.17 -1.73 13.39
CA GLY A 47 3.67 -2.83 12.57
C GLY A 47 2.53 -3.61 11.92
N ALA A 48 2.69 -3.96 10.66
CA ALA A 48 1.65 -4.64 9.89
C ALA A 48 2.26 -5.44 8.73
N VAL A 49 1.45 -6.31 8.12
CA VAL A 49 1.73 -6.87 6.81
C VAL A 49 0.96 -6.09 5.76
N VAL A 50 1.68 -5.39 4.90
CA VAL A 50 1.12 -4.70 3.74
C VAL A 50 1.32 -5.59 2.52
N GLU A 51 0.24 -5.97 1.87
CA GLU A 51 0.27 -6.75 0.63
C GLU A 51 -0.14 -5.87 -0.54
N LEU A 52 0.75 -5.73 -1.52
CA LEU A 52 0.54 -5.01 -2.76
C LEU A 52 0.21 -6.02 -3.86
N GLU A 53 -1.00 -5.97 -4.39
CA GLU A 53 -1.39 -6.77 -5.55
C GLU A 53 -1.00 -6.02 -6.83
N LEU A 54 -0.15 -6.64 -7.65
CA LEU A 54 0.41 -6.00 -8.84
C LEU A 54 -0.26 -6.47 -10.14
N THR A 55 -0.22 -5.60 -11.16
CA THR A 55 -0.80 -5.79 -12.48
C THR A 55 0.00 -5.05 -13.55
N ASP A 56 -0.16 -5.44 -14.81
CA ASP A 56 0.41 -4.79 -16.01
C ASP A 56 -0.52 -3.75 -16.64
N ASP A 57 -1.79 -3.71 -16.22
CA ASP A 57 -2.76 -2.71 -16.67
C ASP A 57 -2.43 -1.31 -16.14
N VAL A 58 -1.96 -0.47 -17.05
CA VAL A 58 -1.62 0.94 -16.79
C VAL A 58 -2.84 1.82 -16.53
N ASN A 59 -4.05 1.38 -16.92
CA ASN A 59 -5.27 2.17 -16.78
C ASN A 59 -5.90 2.04 -15.38
N ILE A 60 -5.34 1.18 -14.53
CA ILE A 60 -5.80 1.05 -13.15
C ILE A 60 -5.49 2.32 -12.38
N THR A 61 -6.51 2.82 -11.69
CA THR A 61 -6.41 4.00 -10.84
C THR A 61 -6.37 3.53 -9.38
N CYS A 62 -5.33 3.94 -8.66
CA CYS A 62 -5.25 3.71 -7.22
C CYS A 62 -5.97 4.85 -6.52
N GLY A 63 -7.25 4.66 -6.20
CA GLY A 63 -8.05 5.63 -5.48
C GLY A 63 -8.75 6.66 -6.37
N ASP A 64 -9.73 7.35 -5.78
CA ASP A 64 -10.64 8.24 -6.50
C ASP A 64 -10.55 9.69 -5.97
N GLY A 65 -10.36 10.62 -6.92
CA GLY A 65 -10.36 12.06 -6.68
C GLY A 65 -9.31 12.57 -5.68
N SER A 66 -9.57 13.73 -5.09
CA SER A 66 -8.66 14.41 -4.15
C SER A 66 -8.42 13.65 -2.85
N LYS A 67 -9.25 12.66 -2.52
CA LYS A 67 -9.12 11.84 -1.31
C LYS A 67 -8.01 10.79 -1.41
N ALA A 68 -7.61 10.45 -2.63
CA ALA A 68 -6.50 9.53 -2.86
C ALA A 68 -5.14 10.21 -2.63
N LEU A 69 -5.09 11.54 -2.71
CA LEU A 69 -3.86 12.31 -2.56
C LEU A 69 -3.52 12.53 -1.08
N PRO A 70 -2.23 12.49 -0.72
CA PRO A 70 -1.81 12.93 0.61
C PRO A 70 -2.13 14.41 0.80
N LEU A 71 -2.45 14.80 2.05
CA LEU A 71 -2.66 16.21 2.41
C LEU A 71 -1.40 17.01 2.07
N SER A 72 -1.55 18.08 1.29
CA SER A 72 -0.48 19.05 1.05
C SER A 72 -0.23 19.91 2.30
N PRO A 73 1.02 20.28 2.59
CA PRO A 73 1.36 21.17 3.71
C PRO A 73 0.76 22.58 3.57
#